data_AF-A0A9W9PA80-F1
#
_entry.id   AF-A0A9W9PA80-F1
#
_cell.length_a   1.000
_cell.length_b   1.000
_cell.length_c   1.000
_cell.angle_alpha   90.00
_cell.angle_beta   90.00
_cell.angle_gamma   90.00
#
_symmetry.space_group_name_H-M   'P 1'
#
loop_
_entity.id
_entity.type
_entity.pdbx_description
1 polymer ?
#
loop_
_entity_poly.entity_id
_entity_poly.type
_entity_poly.pdbx_seq_one_letter_code
_entity_poly.pdbx_strand_id
1 'polypeptide(L)'
;MAYLIRPLTHAFLDKIMPGSREAEVDHLWTNLLGFYFSEQNDYGVLREAYIRARSQSRANVCVCTLHRRTITKVIVVENKRASEAQTGIPPLSSWTHAKQQLQNYMLNIRPRQPQWESHTMFGILGVGKYVKFLQLRAGQNELEYFQDDGMYHLEDEQDSFTIGQKLSRMRNYISARRE
;
A
#
# COMPACT_ATOMS: atom_id res chain seq x y z
N MET A 1 -12.58 -12.05 -3.67
CA MET A 1 -11.76 -13.20 -3.25
C MET A 1 -10.78 -12.75 -2.18
N ALA A 2 -10.68 -13.50 -1.08
CA ALA A 2 -9.65 -13.30 -0.07
C ALA A 2 -8.28 -13.75 -0.63
N TYR A 3 -7.19 -13.14 -0.19
CA TYR A 3 -5.84 -13.51 -0.65
C TYR A 3 -5.28 -14.73 0.07
N LEU A 4 -5.83 -15.06 1.26
CA LEU A 4 -5.36 -16.18 2.08
C LEU A 4 -5.59 -17.54 1.41
N ILE A 5 -6.60 -17.71 0.55
CA ILE A 5 -6.80 -18.99 -0.17
C ILE A 5 -5.64 -19.36 -1.12
N ARG A 6 -4.64 -18.48 -1.30
CA ARG A 6 -3.54 -18.67 -2.26
C ARG A 6 -2.30 -19.20 -1.55
N PRO A 7 -1.76 -20.38 -1.95
CA PRO A 7 -0.57 -20.97 -1.33
C PRO A 7 0.66 -20.05 -1.36
N LEU A 8 0.83 -19.29 -2.44
CA LEU A 8 1.95 -18.36 -2.56
C LEU A 8 1.87 -17.22 -1.54
N THR A 9 0.66 -16.74 -1.19
CA THR A 9 0.51 -15.70 -0.17
C THR A 9 0.93 -16.21 1.19
N HIS A 10 0.52 -17.43 1.56
CA HIS A 10 0.96 -18.09 2.79
C HIS A 10 2.49 -18.20 2.86
N ALA A 11 3.14 -18.64 1.78
CA ALA A 11 4.59 -18.75 1.72
C ALA A 11 5.32 -17.41 1.95
N PHE A 12 4.70 -16.26 1.64
CA PHE A 12 5.25 -14.94 1.98
C PHE A 12 4.93 -14.52 3.42
N LEU A 13 3.74 -14.83 3.92
CA LEU A 13 3.34 -14.53 5.30
C LEU A 13 4.22 -15.28 6.31
N ASP A 14 4.56 -16.53 6.04
CA ASP A 14 5.43 -17.36 6.87
C ASP A 14 6.85 -16.78 7.05
N LYS A 15 7.29 -15.94 6.10
CA LYS A 15 8.60 -15.28 6.16
C LYS A 15 8.62 -14.01 7.03
N ILE A 16 7.44 -13.47 7.37
CA ILE A 16 7.33 -12.25 8.16
C ILE A 16 7.31 -12.64 9.64
N MET A 17 8.49 -12.67 10.24
CA MET A 17 8.70 -12.94 11.65
C MET A 17 9.34 -11.73 12.34
N PRO A 18 9.29 -11.62 13.68
CA PRO A 18 10.07 -10.62 14.40
C PRO A 18 11.53 -10.61 13.93
N GLY A 19 12.06 -9.43 13.56
CA GLY A 19 13.40 -9.29 13.01
C GLY A 19 13.55 -9.57 11.51
N SER A 20 12.49 -9.96 10.80
CA SER A 20 12.54 -10.14 9.34
C SER A 20 12.98 -8.87 8.63
N ARG A 21 13.69 -9.04 7.50
CA ARG A 21 14.09 -7.91 6.66
C ARG A 21 12.85 -7.25 6.06
N GLU A 22 12.90 -5.92 5.88
CA GLU A 22 11.83 -5.15 5.24
C GLU A 22 11.51 -5.68 3.83
N ALA A 23 12.53 -6.20 3.12
CA ALA A 23 12.37 -6.83 1.82
C ALA A 23 11.37 -7.99 1.80
N GLU A 24 11.20 -8.75 2.88
CA GLU A 24 10.21 -9.84 2.94
C GLU A 24 8.77 -9.29 2.99
N VAL A 25 8.56 -8.20 3.72
CA VAL A 25 7.28 -7.48 3.77
C VAL A 25 6.98 -6.87 2.38
N ASP A 26 8.00 -6.34 1.71
CA ASP A 26 7.87 -5.79 0.36
C ASP A 26 7.53 -6.89 -0.67
N HIS A 27 8.12 -8.08 -0.54
CA HIS A 27 7.76 -9.23 -1.37
C HIS A 27 6.30 -9.64 -1.19
N LEU A 28 5.81 -9.71 0.06
CA LEU A 28 4.41 -10.00 0.34
C LEU A 28 3.51 -8.97 -0.36
N TRP A 29 3.73 -7.68 -0.12
CA TRP A 29 2.89 -6.62 -0.68
C TRP A 29 2.93 -6.58 -2.20
N THR A 30 4.08 -6.83 -2.81
CA THR A 30 4.20 -6.91 -4.28
C THR A 30 3.30 -8.01 -4.84
N ASN A 31 3.32 -9.19 -4.23
CA ASN A 31 2.52 -10.34 -4.68
C ASN A 31 1.03 -10.15 -4.40
N LEU A 32 0.69 -9.66 -3.20
CA LEU A 32 -0.68 -9.41 -2.79
C LEU A 32 -1.31 -8.34 -3.68
N LEU A 33 -0.61 -7.23 -3.94
CA LEU A 33 -1.11 -6.19 -4.84
C LEU A 33 -1.17 -6.67 -6.28
N GLY A 34 -0.21 -7.44 -6.77
CA GLY A 34 -0.26 -8.00 -8.13
C GLY A 34 -1.49 -8.89 -8.37
N PHE A 35 -2.04 -9.50 -7.33
CA PHE A 35 -3.31 -10.23 -7.41
C PHE A 35 -4.52 -9.32 -7.63
N TYR A 36 -4.61 -8.21 -6.90
CA TYR A 36 -5.75 -7.29 -7.00
C TYR A 36 -5.62 -6.32 -8.18
N PHE A 37 -4.39 -5.98 -8.57
CA PHE A 37 -4.01 -4.97 -9.55
C PHE A 37 -3.12 -5.60 -10.63
N SER A 38 -3.72 -6.41 -11.49
CA SER A 38 -3.01 -7.13 -12.54
C SER A 38 -2.79 -6.30 -13.82
N GLU A 39 -1.79 -6.69 -14.60
CA GLU A 39 -1.51 -6.10 -15.93
C GLU A 39 -2.68 -6.25 -16.90
N GLN A 40 -3.46 -7.33 -16.78
CA GLN A 40 -4.69 -7.53 -17.58
C GLN A 40 -5.74 -6.44 -17.34
N ASN A 41 -5.63 -5.72 -16.22
CA ASN A 41 -6.48 -4.57 -15.88
C ASN A 41 -5.70 -3.24 -16.00
N ASP A 42 -4.58 -3.22 -16.73
CA ASP A 42 -3.64 -2.10 -16.92
C ASP A 42 -3.11 -1.49 -15.60
N TYR A 43 -2.79 -2.36 -14.66
CA TYR A 43 -2.04 -1.99 -13.47
C TYR A 43 -0.63 -2.57 -13.51
N GLY A 44 0.32 -1.86 -12.90
CA GLY A 44 1.66 -2.35 -12.63
C GLY A 44 1.99 -2.19 -11.14
N VAL A 45 2.76 -3.12 -10.59
CA VAL A 45 3.25 -3.06 -9.21
C VAL A 45 4.76 -2.86 -9.23
N LEU A 46 5.21 -1.74 -8.68
CA LEU A 46 6.61 -1.32 -8.70
C LEU A 46 7.19 -1.43 -7.29
N ARG A 47 8.31 -2.14 -7.15
CA ARG A 47 9.11 -2.14 -5.92
C ARG A 47 10.08 -0.99 -5.90
N GLU A 48 10.39 -0.51 -4.69
CA GLU A 48 11.37 0.55 -4.45
C GLU A 48 11.15 1.77 -5.35
N ALA A 49 9.88 2.15 -5.52
CA ALA A 49 9.50 3.14 -6.50
C ALA A 49 10.03 4.52 -6.09
N TYR A 50 10.99 5.04 -6.86
CA TYR A 50 11.52 6.39 -6.66
C TYR A 50 10.38 7.42 -6.61
N ILE A 51 10.34 8.22 -5.54
CA ILE A 51 9.29 9.23 -5.37
C ILE A 51 9.36 10.31 -6.47
N ARG A 52 10.58 10.62 -6.94
CA ARG A 52 10.86 11.51 -8.08
C ARG A 52 12.20 11.11 -8.72
N ALA A 53 12.41 11.43 -10.00
CA ALA A 53 13.55 10.96 -10.80
C ALA A 53 14.95 11.25 -10.22
N ARG A 54 15.10 12.28 -9.38
CA ARG A 54 16.38 12.65 -8.73
C ARG A 54 16.36 12.48 -7.20
N SER A 55 15.39 11.75 -6.64
CA SER A 55 15.35 11.49 -5.20
C SER A 55 16.06 10.20 -4.84
N GLN A 56 16.69 10.18 -3.68
CA GLN A 56 17.11 8.94 -3.03
C GLN A 56 15.98 8.29 -2.23
N SER A 57 14.88 9.01 -1.97
CA SER A 57 13.69 8.45 -1.32
C SER A 57 12.93 7.52 -2.26
N ARG A 58 12.61 6.33 -1.76
CA ARG A 58 11.84 5.29 -2.44
C ARG A 58 10.70 4.87 -1.53
N ALA A 59 9.49 4.73 -2.09
CA ALA A 59 8.44 3.98 -1.43
C ALA A 59 8.74 2.49 -1.57
N ASN A 60 8.33 1.69 -0.59
CA ASN A 60 8.54 0.24 -0.62
C ASN A 60 7.89 -0.40 -1.85
N VAL A 61 6.60 -0.13 -2.05
CA VAL A 61 5.82 -0.62 -3.18
C VAL A 61 4.87 0.47 -3.66
N CYS A 62 4.65 0.58 -4.97
CA CYS A 62 3.61 1.42 -5.56
C CYS A 62 2.77 0.61 -6.54
N VAL A 63 1.46 0.88 -6.58
CA VAL A 63 0.62 0.49 -7.73
C VAL A 63 0.53 1.68 -8.66
N CYS A 64 0.84 1.44 -9.93
CA CYS A 64 0.61 2.38 -11.01
C CYS A 64 -0.42 1.87 -12.00
N THR A 65 -0.99 2.80 -12.76
CA THR A 65 -1.89 2.51 -13.89
C THR A 65 -1.57 3.46 -15.04
N LEU A 66 -2.11 3.16 -16.22
CA LEU A 66 -2.03 4.05 -17.37
C LEU A 66 -3.26 4.98 -17.37
N HIS A 67 -3.00 6.29 -17.32
CA HIS A 67 -4.02 7.32 -17.53
C HIS A 67 -3.54 8.25 -18.64
N ARG A 68 -4.29 8.34 -19.74
CA ARG A 68 -3.93 9.14 -20.93
C ARG A 68 -2.49 8.90 -21.42
N ARG A 69 -2.06 7.64 -21.47
CA ARG A 69 -0.70 7.19 -21.85
C ARG A 69 0.43 7.58 -20.89
N THR A 70 0.10 8.14 -19.73
CA THR A 70 1.08 8.46 -18.68
C THR A 70 0.96 7.50 -17.51
N ILE A 71 2.09 6.97 -17.06
CA ILE A 71 2.15 6.13 -15.86
C ILE A 71 1.81 6.98 -14.64
N THR A 72 0.76 6.57 -13.93
CA THR A 72 0.24 7.25 -12.75
C THR A 72 0.28 6.30 -11.55
N LYS A 73 1.02 6.65 -10.51
CA LYS A 73 1.02 6.02 -9.19
C LYS A 73 -0.25 6.40 -8.43
N VAL A 74 -1.04 5.40 -8.09
CA VAL A 74 -2.38 5.53 -7.51
C VAL A 74 -2.47 4.96 -6.10
N ILE A 75 -1.59 4.00 -5.77
CA ILE A 75 -1.42 3.45 -4.43
C ILE A 75 0.06 3.52 -4.06
N VAL A 76 0.35 4.00 -2.85
CA VAL A 76 1.71 4.00 -2.27
C VAL A 76 1.68 3.14 -1.01
N VAL A 77 2.64 2.24 -0.89
CA VAL A 77 2.82 1.37 0.27
C VAL A 77 4.09 1.78 0.99
N GLU A 78 3.96 2.00 2.30
CA GLU A 78 5.09 2.19 3.20
C GLU A 78 5.07 1.06 4.23
N ASN A 79 6.14 0.27 4.23
CA ASN A 79 6.30 -0.88 5.09
C ASN A 79 7.37 -0.60 6.16
N LYS A 80 7.17 -1.22 7.32
CA LYS A 80 8.16 -1.33 8.38
C LYS A 80 8.24 -2.77 8.83
N ARG A 81 9.45 -3.21 9.17
CA ARG A 81 9.66 -4.51 9.81
C ARG A 81 9.04 -4.54 11.22
N ALA A 82 8.60 -5.71 11.65
CA ALA A 82 8.37 -5.96 13.07
C ALA A 82 9.72 -5.95 13.80
N SER A 83 9.82 -5.27 14.94
CA SER A 83 11.05 -5.31 15.74
C SER A 83 11.25 -6.72 16.33
N GLU A 84 12.50 -7.09 16.63
CA GLU A 84 12.80 -8.39 17.25
C GLU A 84 12.12 -8.57 18.61
N ALA A 85 11.96 -7.46 19.35
CA ALA A 85 11.27 -7.45 20.64
C ALA A 85 9.74 -7.36 20.52
N GLN A 86 9.19 -7.28 19.30
CA GLN A 86 7.75 -7.15 19.10
C GLN A 86 7.05 -8.49 19.34
N THR A 87 6.26 -8.56 20.41
CA THR A 87 5.47 -9.76 20.80
C THR A 87 3.98 -9.62 20.51
N GLY A 88 3.55 -8.55 19.83
CA GLY A 88 2.14 -8.29 19.52
C GLY A 88 1.92 -7.10 18.59
N ILE A 89 0.86 -6.35 18.85
CA ILE A 89 0.48 -5.17 18.08
C ILE A 89 1.63 -4.13 18.08
N PRO A 90 2.01 -3.56 16.91
CA PRO A 90 3.05 -2.55 16.85
C PRO A 90 2.68 -1.29 17.65
N PRO A 91 3.63 -0.65 18.34
CA PRO A 91 3.37 0.54 19.13
C PRO A 91 2.95 1.72 18.26
N LEU A 92 2.22 2.68 18.85
CA LEU A 92 1.71 3.87 18.13
C LEU A 92 2.83 4.64 17.41
N SER A 93 4.03 4.72 18.00
CA SER A 93 5.19 5.40 17.41
C SER A 93 5.60 4.83 16.05
N SER A 94 5.52 3.51 15.85
CA SER A 94 5.79 2.86 14.57
C SER A 94 4.83 3.34 13.48
N TRP A 95 3.55 3.49 13.83
CA TRP A 95 2.52 3.97 12.91
C TRP A 95 2.66 5.46 12.60
N THR A 96 2.94 6.29 13.60
CA THR A 96 3.09 7.74 13.41
C THR A 96 4.22 8.06 12.44
N HIS A 97 5.39 7.43 12.64
CA HIS A 97 6.54 7.65 11.75
C HIS A 97 6.27 7.15 10.33
N ALA A 98 5.73 5.93 10.17
CA ALA A 98 5.41 5.38 8.86
C ALA A 98 4.33 6.21 8.13
N LYS A 99 3.30 6.69 8.85
CA LYS A 99 2.27 7.57 8.29
C LYS A 99 2.86 8.89 7.78
N GLN A 100 3.77 9.50 8.52
CA GLN A 100 4.44 10.73 8.10
C GLN A 100 5.27 10.52 6.83
N GLN A 101 6.01 9.41 6.74
CA GLN A 101 6.77 9.04 5.54
C GLN A 101 5.85 8.84 4.33
N LEU A 102 4.78 8.05 4.50
CA LEU A 102 3.80 7.82 3.45
C LEU A 102 3.12 9.11 2.97
N GLN A 103 2.73 9.99 3.89
CA GLN A 103 2.15 11.29 3.54
C GLN A 103 3.13 12.11 2.70
N ASN A 104 4.38 12.22 3.15
CA ASN A 104 5.43 12.94 2.41
C ASN A 104 5.63 12.36 1.01
N TYR A 105 5.59 11.04 0.85
CA TYR A 105 5.70 10.38 -0.45
C TYR A 105 4.53 10.73 -1.36
N MET A 106 3.30 10.63 -0.86
CA MET A 106 2.10 10.92 -1.65
C MET A 106 2.01 12.39 -2.04
N LEU A 107 2.37 13.32 -1.14
CA LEU A 107 2.45 14.76 -1.43
C LEU A 107 3.54 15.11 -2.45
N ASN A 108 4.64 14.36 -2.48
CA ASN A 108 5.67 14.55 -3.50
C ASN A 108 5.27 13.91 -4.84
N ILE A 109 4.51 12.83 -4.83
CA ILE A 109 4.07 12.16 -6.07
C ILE A 109 2.98 12.99 -6.76
N ARG A 110 1.96 13.47 -6.04
CA ARG A 110 0.79 14.16 -6.61
C ARG A 110 1.08 15.27 -7.61
N PRO A 111 1.84 16.33 -7.29
CA PRO A 111 2.05 17.47 -8.20
C PRO A 111 2.82 17.09 -9.47
N ARG A 112 3.38 15.87 -9.55
CA ARG A 112 4.09 15.33 -10.71
C ARG A 112 3.18 14.49 -11.61
N GLN A 113 1.90 14.42 -11.26
CA GLN A 113 0.87 13.68 -11.96
C GLN A 113 -0.32 14.61 -12.19
N PRO A 114 -0.20 15.66 -13.01
CA PRO A 114 -1.27 16.65 -13.22
C PRO A 114 -2.58 16.00 -13.68
N GLN A 115 -2.50 14.89 -14.41
CA GLN A 115 -3.65 14.09 -14.81
C GLN A 115 -4.41 13.42 -13.64
N TRP A 116 -3.81 13.37 -12.46
CA TRP A 116 -4.33 12.72 -11.25
C TRP A 116 -4.41 13.65 -10.03
N GLU A 117 -4.12 14.95 -10.20
CA GLU A 117 -4.07 15.90 -9.09
C GLU A 117 -5.45 16.09 -8.42
N SER A 118 -6.52 16.02 -9.21
CA SER A 118 -7.91 16.11 -8.76
C SER A 118 -8.49 14.78 -8.26
N HIS A 119 -7.66 13.74 -8.14
CA HIS A 119 -8.10 12.41 -7.74
C HIS A 119 -7.52 11.99 -6.39
N THR A 120 -8.28 11.16 -5.67
CA THR A 120 -7.78 10.53 -4.45
C THR A 120 -6.63 9.59 -4.77
N MET A 121 -5.58 9.64 -3.95
CA MET A 121 -4.52 8.63 -3.92
C MET A 121 -4.70 7.78 -2.68
N PHE A 122 -4.40 6.49 -2.76
CA PHE A 122 -4.49 5.60 -1.62
C PHE A 122 -3.12 5.28 -1.04
N GLY A 123 -3.12 5.04 0.26
CA GLY A 123 -1.95 4.71 1.05
C GLY A 123 -2.17 3.39 1.78
N ILE A 124 -1.13 2.57 1.89
CA ILE A 124 -1.13 1.36 2.71
C ILE A 124 0.07 1.46 3.64
N LEU A 125 -0.17 1.32 4.95
CA LEU A 125 0.87 1.25 5.97
C LEU A 125 0.98 -0.18 6.47
N GLY A 126 2.11 -0.83 6.26
CA GLY A 126 2.42 -2.14 6.81
C GLY A 126 3.42 -2.04 7.97
N VAL A 127 3.16 -2.72 9.08
CA VAL A 127 4.15 -2.94 10.14
C VAL A 127 4.14 -4.43 10.52
N GLY A 128 5.14 -5.17 10.05
CA GLY A 128 5.12 -6.64 10.11
C GLY A 128 3.90 -7.21 9.40
N LYS A 129 3.06 -7.95 10.15
CA LYS A 129 1.81 -8.54 9.65
C LYS A 129 0.58 -7.65 9.83
N TYR A 130 0.73 -6.45 10.38
CA TYR A 130 -0.39 -5.53 10.58
C TYR A 130 -0.45 -4.50 9.46
N VAL A 131 -1.66 -4.11 9.06
CA VAL A 131 -1.89 -3.11 8.03
C VAL A 131 -2.96 -2.09 8.40
N LYS A 132 -2.75 -0.86 7.94
CA LYS A 132 -3.76 0.21 7.91
C LYS A 132 -3.92 0.77 6.50
N PHE A 133 -5.14 1.18 6.16
CA PHE A 133 -5.46 1.78 4.86
C PHE A 133 -5.75 3.26 5.02
N LEU A 134 -5.17 4.07 4.14
CA LEU A 134 -5.26 5.51 4.16
C LEU A 134 -5.61 6.06 2.79
N GLN A 135 -6.01 7.33 2.77
CA GLN A 135 -6.25 8.08 1.56
C GLN A 135 -5.75 9.52 1.71
N LEU A 136 -5.24 10.06 0.61
CA LEU A 136 -5.02 11.48 0.42
C LEU A 136 -6.11 11.96 -0.54
N ARG A 137 -7.14 12.63 -0.04
CA ARG A 137 -8.24 13.13 -0.90
C ARG A 137 -7.74 14.23 -1.84
N ALA A 138 -8.42 14.43 -2.95
CA ALA A 138 -8.14 15.52 -3.88
C ALA A 138 -8.11 16.88 -3.15
N GLY A 139 -7.11 17.71 -3.43
CA GLY A 139 -6.93 19.03 -2.79
C GLY A 139 -6.54 19.02 -1.30
N GLN A 140 -6.44 17.85 -0.67
CA GLN A 140 -6.03 17.72 0.73
C GLN A 140 -4.53 17.42 0.86
N ASN A 141 -3.95 17.86 1.97
CA ASN A 141 -2.55 17.63 2.30
C ASN A 141 -2.32 16.63 3.44
N GLU A 142 -3.40 16.20 4.11
CA GLU A 142 -3.33 15.28 5.24
C GLU A 142 -3.86 13.90 4.88
N LEU A 143 -3.16 12.86 5.35
CA LEU A 143 -3.62 11.48 5.23
C LEU A 143 -4.69 11.18 6.26
N GLU A 144 -5.81 10.73 5.74
CA GLU A 144 -6.93 10.20 6.52
C GLU A 144 -7.01 8.69 6.40
N TYR A 145 -7.69 8.06 7.34
CA TYR A 145 -8.00 6.66 7.23
C TYR A 145 -9.01 6.39 6.10
N PHE A 146 -8.81 5.30 5.38
CA PHE A 146 -9.72 4.88 4.32
C PHE A 146 -10.87 4.05 4.92
N GLN A 147 -12.04 4.69 4.96
CA GLN A 147 -13.32 4.20 5.50
C GLN A 147 -13.38 4.16 7.04
N ASP A 148 -12.38 3.59 7.69
CA ASP A 148 -12.29 3.43 9.14
C ASP A 148 -10.81 3.44 9.56
N ASP A 149 -10.55 3.71 10.84
CA ASP A 149 -9.22 3.72 11.46
C ASP A 149 -8.73 2.32 11.86
N GLY A 150 -9.36 1.28 11.31
CA GLY A 150 -9.10 -0.11 11.59
C GLY A 150 -7.67 -0.52 11.32
N MET A 151 -7.19 -1.43 12.16
CA MET A 151 -5.93 -2.13 12.00
C MET A 151 -6.24 -3.60 11.76
N TYR A 152 -5.65 -4.15 10.72
CA TYR A 152 -5.96 -5.49 10.22
C TYR A 152 -4.74 -6.37 10.30
N HIS A 153 -4.91 -7.62 10.73
CA HIS A 153 -3.87 -8.62 10.74
C HIS A 153 -3.92 -9.47 9.45
N LEU A 154 -2.79 -9.61 8.78
CA LEU A 154 -2.71 -10.25 7.45
C LEU A 154 -2.97 -11.77 7.47
N GLU A 155 -2.95 -12.41 8.63
CA GLU A 155 -3.24 -13.85 8.77
C GLU A 155 -4.61 -14.13 9.39
N ASP A 156 -5.28 -13.11 9.92
CA ASP A 156 -6.63 -13.30 10.45
C ASP A 156 -7.63 -13.45 9.29
N GLU A 157 -8.48 -14.48 9.36
CA GLU A 157 -9.38 -14.83 8.26
C GLU A 157 -10.40 -13.72 8.00
N GLN A 158 -10.98 -13.15 9.07
CA GLN A 158 -11.97 -12.08 8.98
C GLN A 158 -11.36 -10.78 8.46
N ASP A 159 -10.16 -10.44 8.95
CA ASP A 159 -9.40 -9.29 8.47
C ASP A 159 -8.97 -9.48 7.02
N SER A 160 -8.62 -10.70 6.59
CA SER A 160 -8.23 -10.97 5.21
C SER A 160 -9.36 -10.66 4.22
N PHE A 161 -10.60 -10.97 4.61
CA PHE A 161 -11.78 -10.64 3.83
C PHE A 161 -11.96 -9.12 3.76
N THR A 162 -11.83 -8.42 4.89
CA THR A 162 -11.95 -6.96 4.98
C THR A 162 -10.86 -6.24 4.17
N ILE A 163 -9.62 -6.69 4.25
CA ILE A 163 -8.49 -6.23 3.43
C ILE A 163 -8.82 -6.40 1.94
N GLY A 164 -9.29 -7.58 1.54
CA GLY A 164 -9.67 -7.85 0.15
C GLY A 164 -10.79 -6.94 -0.36
N GLN A 165 -11.78 -6.64 0.50
CA GLN A 165 -12.84 -5.68 0.19
C GLN A 165 -12.29 -4.26 0.02
N LYS A 166 -11.40 -3.80 0.91
CA LYS A 166 -10.78 -2.48 0.81
C LYS A 166 -9.96 -2.33 -0.47
N LEU A 167 -9.13 -3.31 -0.81
CA LEU A 167 -8.34 -3.30 -2.05
C LEU A 167 -9.24 -3.29 -3.29
N SER A 168 -10.32 -4.06 -3.27
CA SER A 168 -11.32 -4.07 -4.36
C SER A 168 -12.00 -2.72 -4.51
N ARG A 169 -12.36 -2.05 -3.39
CA ARG A 169 -12.95 -0.70 -3.41
C ARG A 169 -11.99 0.34 -3.96
N MET A 170 -10.71 0.30 -3.55
CA MET A 170 -9.67 1.18 -4.09
C MET A 170 -9.53 1.00 -5.61
N ARG A 171 -9.45 -0.26 -6.07
CA ARG A 171 -9.39 -0.58 -7.51
C ARG A 171 -10.59 -0.04 -8.28
N ASN A 172 -11.79 -0.26 -7.77
CA ASN A 172 -13.01 0.21 -8.42
C ASN A 172 -13.06 1.75 -8.50
N TYR A 173 -12.64 2.44 -7.43
CA TYR A 173 -12.51 3.90 -7.44
C TYR A 173 -11.52 4.36 -8.52
N ILE A 174 -10.33 3.74 -8.59
CA ILE A 174 -9.31 4.10 -9.58
C ILE A 174 -9.83 3.83 -11.00
N SER A 175 -10.44 2.67 -11.23
CA SER A 175 -10.95 2.26 -12.54
C SER A 175 -12.00 3.24 -13.09
N ALA A 176 -12.92 3.69 -12.24
CA ALA A 176 -13.97 4.65 -12.60
C ALA A 176 -13.45 6.05 -12.99
N ARG A 177 -12.15 6.31 -12.85
CA ARG A 177 -11.50 7.61 -13.13
C ARG A 177 -10.41 7.51 -14.20
N ARG A 178 -10.33 6.37 -14.89
CA ARG A 178 -9.37 6.15 -15.98
C ARG A 178 -9.88 6.60 -17.34
N GLU A 179 -11.20 6.76 -17.49
CA GLU A 179 -11.88 7.35 -18.65
C GLU A 179 -11.73 8.87 -18.69
#